data_AF-A0A102DBJ6-F1
#
_entry.id   AF-A0A102DBJ6-F1
#
_cell.length_a   1.000
_cell.length_b   1.000
_cell.length_c   1.000
_cell.angle_alpha   90.00
_cell.angle_beta   90.00
_cell.angle_gamma   90.00
#
_symmetry.space_group_name_H-M   'P 1'
#
loop_
_entity.id
_entity.type
_entity.pdbx_description
1 polymer ?
#
loop_
_entity_poly.entity_id
_entity_poly.type
_entity_poly.pdbx_seq_one_letter_code
_entity_poly.pdbx_strand_id
1 'polypeptide(L)' 'MHADPQRSQQKPDFVRFRFHDLRHLFAVRYLQSGGSIYILQGIMGHGSVKTTEIYLAYLTPDQQQSAKLG' A
#
# COMPACT_ATOMS: atom_id res chain seq x y z
N MET A 1 41.04 -10.20 28.31
CA MET A 1 40.63 -8.84 27.90
C MET A 1 39.41 -8.98 27.01
N HIS A 2 38.20 -8.90 27.59
CA HIS A 2 36.94 -8.94 26.83
C HIS A 2 36.53 -7.50 26.56
N ALA A 3 36.54 -7.08 25.29
CA ALA A 3 35.98 -5.81 24.87
C ALA A 3 34.53 -6.03 24.40
N ASP A 4 33.62 -5.34 25.06
CA ASP A 4 32.16 -5.36 24.88
C ASP A 4 31.78 -4.52 23.65
N PRO A 5 30.99 -5.02 22.67
CA PRO A 5 30.59 -4.23 21.51
C PRO A 5 29.46 -3.27 21.88
N GLN A 6 29.76 -1.98 21.82
CA GLN A 6 28.79 -0.89 21.99
C GLN A 6 27.61 -1.05 20.99
N ARG A 7 26.44 -1.44 21.52
CA ARG A 7 25.16 -1.39 20.80
C ARG A 7 24.76 0.07 20.60
N SER A 8 24.93 0.59 19.39
CA SER A 8 24.40 1.87 18.95
C SER A 8 22.87 1.84 18.97
N GLN A 9 22.26 2.59 19.90
CA GLN A 9 20.81 2.76 19.94
C GLN A 9 20.37 3.67 18.80
N GLN A 10 19.97 3.08 17.67
CA GLN A 10 19.25 3.80 16.62
C GLN A 10 17.84 4.08 17.14
N LYS A 11 17.55 5.35 17.47
CA LYS A 11 16.19 5.80 17.69
C LYS A 11 15.46 5.70 16.35
N PRO A 12 14.35 4.96 16.23
CA PRO A 12 13.62 4.90 14.98
C PRO A 12 13.12 6.31 14.65
N ASP A 13 13.43 6.81 13.46
CA ASP A 13 12.89 8.06 12.97
C ASP A 13 11.37 7.96 12.95
N PHE A 14 10.71 8.81 13.74
CA PHE A 14 9.24 8.80 13.81
C PHE A 14 8.68 9.38 12.52
N VAL A 15 8.32 8.50 11.58
CA VAL A 15 7.65 8.88 10.33
C VAL A 15 6.22 9.28 10.66
N ARG A 16 5.83 10.51 10.30
CA ARG A 16 4.45 10.99 10.47
C ARG A 16 3.49 10.10 9.68
N PHE A 17 2.60 9.43 10.41
CA PHE A 17 1.50 8.66 9.86
C PHE A 17 0.30 9.55 9.57
N ARG A 18 -0.27 9.47 8.36
CA ARG A 18 -1.49 10.19 7.96
C ARG A 18 -2.62 9.19 7.71
N PHE A 19 -3.86 9.61 7.95
CA PHE A 19 -5.04 8.78 7.65
C PHE A 19 -5.12 8.31 6.19
N HIS A 20 -4.52 9.07 5.27
CA HIS A 20 -4.41 8.65 3.87
C HIS A 20 -3.55 7.39 3.70
N ASP A 21 -2.55 7.16 4.55
CA ASP A 21 -1.66 5.98 4.44
C ASP A 21 -2.42 4.68 4.71
N LEU A 22 -3.42 4.71 5.61
CA LEU A 22 -4.35 3.59 5.81
C LEU A 22 -5.17 3.30 4.55
N ARG A 23 -5.68 4.36 3.92
CA ARG A 23 -6.44 4.25 2.67
C ARG A 23 -5.56 3.67 1.56
N HIS A 24 -4.30 4.10 1.46
CA HIS A 24 -3.31 3.55 0.54
C HIS A 24 -3.05 2.05 0.83
N LEU A 25 -2.77 1.71 2.09
CA LEU A 25 -2.51 0.33 2.49
C LEU A 25 -3.70 -0.59 2.19
N PHE A 26 -4.93 -0.14 2.51
CA PHE A 26 -6.15 -0.89 2.22
C PHE A 26 -6.30 -1.15 0.72
N ALA A 27 -6.17 -0.10 -0.11
CA ALA A 27 -6.32 -0.21 -1.56
C ALA A 27 -5.30 -1.19 -2.17
N VAL A 28 -4.02 -1.07 -1.80
CA VAL A 28 -2.97 -1.96 -2.29
C VAL A 28 -3.24 -3.41 -1.89
N ARG A 29 -3.58 -3.66 -0.61
CA ARG A 29 -3.83 -5.03 -0.14
C ARG A 29 -5.07 -5.65 -0.78
N TYR A 30 -6.13 -4.87 -0.98
CA TYR A 30 -7.34 -5.33 -1.65
C TYR A 30 -7.05 -5.78 -3.10
N LEU A 31 -6.30 -4.97 -3.85
CA LEU A 31 -5.94 -5.32 -5.23
C LEU A 31 -4.95 -6.50 -5.27
N GLN A 32 -4.01 -6.58 -4.33
CA GLN A 32 -3.09 -7.72 -4.20
C GLN A 32 -3.81 -9.04 -3.90
N SER A 33 -4.95 -9.00 -3.20
CA SER A 33 -5.80 -10.19 -3.00
C SER A 33 -6.63 -10.57 -4.23
N GLY A 34 -6.45 -9.89 -5.37
CA GLY A 34 -7.20 -10.14 -6.60
C GLY A 34 -8.53 -9.40 -6.68
N GLY A 35 -8.74 -8.36 -5.86
CA GLY A 35 -9.94 -7.55 -5.91
C GLY A 35 -10.01 -6.66 -7.16
N SER A 36 -11.23 -6.43 -7.65
CA SER A 36 -11.50 -5.55 -8.79
C SER A 36 -11.24 -4.07 -8.49
N ILE A 37 -10.55 -3.37 -9.40
CA ILE A 37 -10.33 -1.92 -9.29
C ILE A 37 -11.65 -1.11 -9.36
N TYR A 38 -12.66 -1.63 -10.04
CA TYR A 38 -13.97 -0.99 -10.17
C TYR A 38 -14.76 -1.08 -8.87
N ILE A 39 -14.74 -2.26 -8.23
CA ILE A 39 -15.35 -2.43 -6.91
C ILE A 39 -14.60 -1.57 -5.87
N LEU A 40 -13.26 -1.56 -5.93
CA LEU A 40 -12.46 -0.73 -5.03
C LEU A 40 -12.81 0.76 -5.17
N GLN A 41 -13.02 1.26 -6.40
CA GLN A 41 -13.46 2.64 -6.63
C GLN A 41 -14.78 2.95 -5.93
N GLY A 42 -15.75 2.02 -5.98
CA GLY A 42 -17.02 2.13 -5.25
C GLY A 42 -16.85 2.15 -3.74
N ILE A 43 -16.07 1.20 -3.18
CA ILE A 43 -15.79 1.10 -1.73
C ILE A 43 -15.14 2.39 -1.22
N MET A 44 -14.24 2.97 -2.01
CA MET A 44 -13.50 4.18 -1.64
C MET A 44 -14.28 5.48 -1.90
N GLY A 45 -15.41 5.41 -2.62
CA GLY A 45 -16.22 6.56 -3.00
C GLY A 45 -15.52 7.52 -3.96
N HIS A 46 -14.57 7.03 -4.77
CA HIS A 46 -13.85 7.89 -5.72
C HIS A 46 -14.75 8.17 -6.93
N GLY A 47 -14.84 9.42 -7.38
CA GLY A 47 -15.63 9.79 -8.56
C GLY A 47 -15.08 9.26 -9.90
N SER A 48 -13.84 8.76 -9.90
CA SER A 48 -13.19 8.21 -11.09
C SER A 48 -12.24 7.07 -10.72
N VAL A 49 -12.22 6.04 -11.57
CA VAL A 49 -11.24 4.94 -11.49
C VAL A 49 -9.82 5.47 -11.65
N LYS A 50 -9.61 6.58 -12.37
CA LYS A 50 -8.28 7.20 -12.55
C LYS A 50 -7.61 7.59 -11.24
N THR A 51 -8.40 7.96 -10.22
CA THR A 51 -7.90 8.23 -8.87
C THR A 51 -7.49 6.94 -8.15
N THR A 52 -8.13 5.82 -8.46
CA THR A 52 -7.83 4.49 -7.92
C THR A 52 -6.66 3.81 -8.66
N GLU A 53 -6.41 4.17 -9.92
CA GLU A 53 -5.28 3.65 -10.72
C GLU A 53 -3.92 3.96 -10.10
N ILE A 54 -3.80 4.99 -9.26
CA ILE A 54 -2.57 5.30 -8.53
C ILE A 54 -2.07 4.11 -7.69
N TYR A 55 -2.98 3.24 -7.25
CA TYR A 55 -2.64 2.08 -6.44
C TYR A 55 -2.04 0.94 -7.27
N LEU A 56 -2.32 0.88 -8.58
CA LEU A 56 -1.76 -0.13 -9.48
C LEU A 56 -0.23 -0.02 -9.59
N ALA A 57 0.34 1.16 -9.36
CA ALA A 57 1.79 1.37 -9.35
C ALA A 57 2.53 0.51 -8.30
N TYR A 58 1.82 0.00 -7.29
CA TYR A 58 2.37 -0.85 -6.22
C TYR A 58 2.12 -2.35 -6.43
N LEU A 59 1.57 -2.72 -7.58
CA LEU A 59 1.23 -4.11 -7.93
C LEU A 59 2.20 -4.66 -8.99
N THR A 60 2.38 -5.98 -8.99
CA THR A 60 3.07 -6.68 -10.08
C THR A 60 2.20 -6.69 -11.36
N PRO A 61 2.78 -6.91 -12.55
CA PRO A 61 2.02 -6.96 -13.80
C PRO A 61 0.84 -7.95 -13.75
N ASP A 62 1.05 -9.13 -13.17
CA ASP A 62 0.01 -10.14 -13.02
C ASP A 62 -1.13 -9.66 -12.12
N GLN A 63 -0.80 -9.02 -11.00
CA GLN A 63 -1.80 -8.46 -10.08
C GLN A 63 -2.59 -7.31 -10.72
N GLN A 64 -1.93 -6.45 -11.51
CA GLN A 64 -2.61 -5.40 -12.25
C GLN A 64 -3.61 -5.97 -13.27
N GLN A 65 -3.24 -7.08 -13.92
CA GLN A 65 -4.13 -7.76 -14.85
C GLN A 65 -5.35 -8.34 -14.12
N SER A 66 -5.13 -9.05 -13.01
CA SER A 66 -6.23 -9.57 -12.18
C SER A 66 -7.16 -8.45 -11.68
N ALA A 67 -6.58 -7.33 -11.22
CA ALA A 67 -7.35 -6.18 -10.73
C ALA A 67 -8.22 -5.51 -11.81
N LYS A 68 -7.80 -5.56 -13.07
CA LYS A 68 -8.56 -5.00 -14.22
C LYS A 68 -9.58 -5.97 -14.80
N LEU A 69 -9.39 -7.28 -14.59
CA LEU A 69 -10.25 -8.34 -15.11
C LEU A 69 -11.40 -8.71 -14.16
N GLY A 70 -11.25 -8.41 -12.87
CA GLY A 70 -12.25 -8.70 -11.83
C GLY A 70 -13.39 -7.71 -11.77
#